data_AF-A0A6V7JY52-F1
#
_entry.id   AF-A0A6V7JY52-F1
#
_cell.length_a   1.000
_cell.length_b   1.000
_cell.length_c   1.000
_cell.angle_alpha   90.00
_cell.angle_beta   90.00
_cell.angle_gamma   90.00
#
_symmetry.space_group_name_H-M   'P 1'
#
loop_
_entity.id
_entity.type
_entity.pdbx_description
1 polymer ?
#
loop_
_entity_poly.entity_id
_entity_poly.type
_entity_poly.pdbx_seq_one_letter_code
_entity_poly.pdbx_strand_id
1 'polypeptide(L)' 'NLVHGLTEICWDTCVDRPTARLETKTERCLVNCLERFIDTTNYITNRLEKVALSSGSSFESE' A
#
# COMPACT_ATOMS: atom_id res chain seq x y z
N ASN A 1 9.91 7.37 6.76
CA ASN A 1 8.54 7.91 6.99
C ASN A 1 7.64 7.29 5.93
N LEU A 2 6.49 6.71 6.29
CA LEU A 2 5.59 6.00 5.37
C LEU A 2 5.16 6.90 4.19
N VAL A 3 4.87 8.16 4.47
CA VAL A 3 4.43 9.13 3.46
C VAL A 3 5.51 9.34 2.39
N HIS A 4 6.78 9.45 2.78
CA HIS A 4 7.89 9.63 1.84
C HIS A 4 8.10 8.40 0.96
N GLY A 5 8.12 7.20 1.54
CA GLY A 5 8.28 5.96 0.76
C GLY A 5 7.13 5.72 -0.21
N LEU A 6 5.89 6.01 0.21
CA LEU A 6 4.72 5.92 -0.65
C LEU A 6 4.77 6.94 -1.80
N THR A 7 5.26 8.15 -1.51
CA THR A 7 5.45 9.18 -2.53
C THR A 7 6.49 8.75 -3.56
N GLU A 8 7.64 8.20 -3.14
CA GLU A 8 8.66 7.67 -4.05
C GLU A 8 8.11 6.55 -4.94
N ILE A 9 7.43 5.56 -4.36
CA ILE A 9 6.85 4.44 -5.12
C ILE A 9 5.86 4.93 -6.18
N CYS A 10 4.92 5.80 -5.77
CA CYS A 10 3.91 6.30 -6.71
C CYS A 10 4.48 7.26 -7.73
N TRP A 11 5.52 8.02 -7.37
CA TRP A 11 6.25 8.86 -8.31
C TRP A 11 6.91 8.02 -9.40
N ASP A 12 7.71 7.03 -9.01
CA ASP A 12 8.41 6.14 -9.96
C ASP A 12 7.44 5.32 -10.83
N THR A 13 6.26 4.99 -10.29
CA THR A 13 5.24 4.22 -11.02
C THR A 13 4.48 5.06 -12.05
N CYS A 14 4.18 6.32 -11.73
CA CYS A 14 3.22 7.12 -12.49
C CYS A 14 3.83 8.28 -13.28
N VAL A 15 5.01 8.78 -12.87
CA VAL A 15 5.61 10.00 -13.39
C VAL A 15 6.87 9.66 -14.19
N ASP A 16 6.73 9.59 -15.51
CA ASP A 16 7.86 9.39 -16.44
C ASP A 16 8.68 10.68 -16.63
N ARG A 17 8.03 11.73 -17.16
CA ARG A 17 8.67 13.04 -17.37
C ARG A 17 7.93 14.14 -16.63
N PRO A 18 8.58 14.88 -15.73
CA PRO A 18 7.95 16.01 -15.07
C PRO A 18 7.68 17.12 -16.09
N THR A 19 6.43 17.53 -16.16
CA THR A 19 5.92 18.64 -16.97
C THR A 19 5.51 19.79 -16.07
N ALA A 20 5.28 20.98 -16.63
CA ALA A 20 4.83 22.14 -15.86
C ALA A 20 3.45 21.92 -15.19
N ARG A 21 2.64 20.98 -15.69
CA ARG A 21 1.35 20.58 -15.12
C ARG A 21 1.18 19.08 -15.24
N LEU A 22 0.67 18.46 -14.18
CA LEU A 22 0.26 17.06 -14.18
C LEU A 22 -0.84 16.84 -15.23
N GLU A 23 -0.60 15.91 -16.14
CA GLU A 23 -1.65 15.45 -17.05
C GLU A 23 -2.71 14.66 -16.27
N THR A 24 -3.97 14.72 -16.70
CA THR A 24 -5.08 14.02 -16.04
C THR A 24 -4.82 12.51 -15.90
N LYS A 25 -4.09 11.91 -16.84
CA LYS A 25 -3.70 10.49 -16.76
C LYS A 25 -2.74 10.20 -15.61
N THR A 26 -1.78 11.10 -15.39
CA THR A 26 -0.77 10.99 -14.33
C THR A 26 -1.40 11.27 -12.97
N GLU A 27 -2.27 12.28 -12.88
CA GLU A 27 -3.07 12.55 -11.68
C GLU A 27 -3.91 11.33 -11.29
N ARG A 28 -4.66 10.74 -12.23
CA ARG A 28 -5.44 9.54 -11.98
C ARG A 28 -4.57 8.34 -11.58
N CYS A 29 -3.39 8.19 -12.19
CA CYS A 29 -2.45 7.15 -11.81
C CYS A 29 -2.00 7.31 -10.34
N LEU A 30 -1.62 8.52 -9.93
CA LEU A 30 -1.17 8.80 -8.57
C LEU A 30 -2.27 8.52 -7.53
N VAL A 31 -3.51 8.93 -7.80
CA VAL A 31 -4.67 8.64 -6.93
C VAL A 31 -4.85 7.12 -6.79
N ASN A 32 -4.89 6.41 -7.92
CA ASN A 32 -5.04 4.96 -7.91
C ASN A 32 -3.88 4.28 -7.18
N CYS A 33 -2.64 4.72 -7.40
CA CYS A 33 -1.45 4.14 -6.76
C CYS A 33 -1.54 4.22 -5.23
N LEU A 34 -1.94 5.38 -4.70
CA LEU A 34 -2.14 5.61 -3.28
C LEU A 34 -3.24 4.71 -2.71
N GLU A 35 -4.41 4.67 -3.35
CA GLU A 35 -5.54 3.84 -2.93
C GLU A 35 -5.16 2.35 -2.91
N ARG A 36 -4.52 1.86 -3.98
CA ARG A 36 -4.10 0.44 -4.07
C ARG A 36 -3.05 0.07 -3.03
N PHE A 37 -2.15 0.98 -2.69
CA PHE A 37 -1.17 0.74 -1.63
C PHE A 37 -1.84 0.59 -0.26
N ILE A 38 -2.80 1.47 0.05
CA ILE A 38 -3.57 1.42 1.29
C ILE A 38 -4.39 0.12 1.36
N ASP A 39 -5.11 -0.22 0.27
CA ASP A 39 -5.90 -1.46 0.18
C ASP A 39 -5.04 -2.69 0.42
N THR A 40 -3.88 -2.77 -0.23
CA THR A 40 -2.96 -3.89 -0.11
C THR A 40 -2.37 -3.99 1.30
N THR A 41 -1.98 -2.86 1.88
CA THR A 41 -1.45 -2.80 3.25
C THR A 41 -2.50 -3.27 4.24
N ASN A 42 -3.73 -2.77 4.14
CA ASN A 42 -4.84 -3.20 4.98
C ASN A 42 -5.13 -4.69 4.81
N TYR A 43 -5.15 -5.19 3.58
CA TYR A 43 -5.38 -6.60 3.31
C TYR A 43 -4.33 -7.50 3.97
N ILE A 44 -3.04 -7.14 3.84
CA ILE A 44 -1.93 -7.88 4.46
C ILE A 44 -2.04 -7.82 5.98
N THR A 45 -2.23 -6.64 6.57
CA THR A 45 -2.39 -6.48 8.02
C THR A 45 -3.54 -7.33 8.57
N ASN A 46 -4.72 -7.25 7.95
CA ASN A 46 -5.88 -8.06 8.33
C ASN A 46 -5.59 -9.57 8.25
N ARG A 47 -4.81 -10.01 7.26
CA ARG A 47 -4.41 -11.42 7.13
C ARG A 47 -3.44 -11.82 8.22
N LEU A 48 -2.45 -10.98 8.53
CA LEU A 48 -1.46 -11.24 9.58
C LEU A 48 -2.12 -11.31 10.95
N GLU A 49 -3.06 -10.42 11.26
CA GLU A 49 -3.85 -10.46 12.50
C GLU A 49 -4.63 -11.76 12.64
N LYS A 50 -5.33 -12.19 11.58
CA LYS A 50 -6.05 -13.47 11.57
C LYS A 50 -5.14 -14.66 11.77
N VAL A 51 -3.96 -14.66 11.14
CA VAL A 51 -2.95 -15.71 11.32
C VAL A 51 -2.46 -15.72 12.76
N ALA A 52 -2.08 -14.57 13.31
CA ALA A 52 -1.59 -14.43 14.69
C ALA A 52 -2.61 -14.93 15.72
N LEU A 53 -3.89 -14.58 15.55
CA LEU A 53 -4.99 -15.05 16.41
C LEU A 53 -5.23 -16.56 16.24
N SER A 54 -5.14 -17.09 15.02
CA SER A 54 -5.29 -18.53 14.78
C SER A 54 -4.11 -19.37 15.30
N SER A 55 -2.90 -18.81 15.34
CA SER A 55 -1.71 -19.47 15.91
C SER A 55 -1.70 -19.52 17.43
N GLY A 56 -2.65 -18.87 18.11
CA GLY A 56 -2.84 -18.96 19.56
C GLY A 56 -3.65 -20.17 20.03
N SER A 57 -4.25 -20.97 19.15
CA SER A 57 -5.10 -22.12 19.55
C SER A 57 -4.38 -23.48 19.55
N SER A 58 -3.04 -23.50 19.60
CA SER A 58 -2.26 -24.76 19.56
C SER A 58 -1.16 -24.86 20.62
N PHE A 59 -1.16 -24.01 21.66
CA PHE A 59 -0.19 -24.10 22.76
C PHE A 59 -0.82 -24.05 24.17
N GLU A 60 -2.04 -24.58 24.33
CA GLU A 60 -2.59 -24.89 25.66
C GLU A 60 -3.22 -26.28 25.62
N SER A 61 -2.39 -27.32 25.58
CA SER A 61 -2.72 -28.72 25.88
C SER A 61 -1.41 -29.50 26.07
N GLU A 62 -0.76 -29.33 27.22
CA GLU A 62 -0.13 -30.40 28.01
C GLU A 62 0.20 -29.89 29.42
#